data_AF-A0A3A5QYA6-F1
#
_entry.id   AF-A0A3A5QYA6-F1
#
_cell.length_a   1.000
_cell.length_b   1.000
_cell.length_c   1.000
_cell.angle_alpha   90.00
_cell.angle_beta   90.00
_cell.angle_gamma   90.00
#
_symmetry.space_group_name_H-M   'P 1'
#
loop_
_entity.id
_entity.type
_entity.pdbx_description
1 polymer ?
#
loop_
_entity_poly.entity_id
_entity_poly.type
_entity_poly.pdbx_seq_one_letter_code
_entity_poly.pdbx_strand_id
1 'polypeptide(L)'
;MKNLLSILIATFFLSNIVTYAQKKNNPFTEIALIQAKRKNPTSKGDTPISRSIIQTANAYLYNNTVCVDFNEVLPTVTILLINESTGETVYSETYDAPTNISINLDEESCGNYSIQIESDEAFLYGSFTL
;
A
#
# COMPACT_ATOMS: atom_id res chain seq x y z
N MET A 1 43.84 -45.41 -21.29
CA MET A 1 44.08 -44.01 -20.85
C MET A 1 42.90 -43.16 -21.29
N LYS A 2 42.07 -42.71 -20.35
CA LYS A 2 40.96 -41.80 -20.61
C LYS A 2 40.83 -40.91 -19.38
N ASN A 3 41.37 -39.70 -19.50
CA ASN A 3 41.38 -38.71 -18.43
C ASN A 3 39.94 -38.17 -18.32
N LEU A 4 39.25 -38.44 -17.22
CA LEU A 4 37.92 -37.87 -16.99
C LEU A 4 38.08 -36.37 -16.72
N LEU A 5 37.54 -35.58 -17.64
CA LEU A 5 37.37 -34.14 -17.56
C LEU A 5 36.42 -33.82 -16.39
N SER A 6 36.93 -33.18 -15.34
CA SER A 6 36.09 -32.64 -14.26
C SER A 6 35.29 -31.45 -14.76
N ILE A 7 33.97 -31.50 -14.64
CA ILE A 7 33.11 -30.32 -14.76
C ILE A 7 32.40 -30.15 -13.42
N LEU A 8 32.86 -29.16 -12.64
CA LEU A 8 32.22 -28.68 -11.43
C LEU A 8 31.06 -27.76 -11.85
N ILE A 9 29.82 -28.24 -11.79
CA ILE A 9 28.63 -27.40 -11.95
C ILE A 9 28.16 -27.01 -10.55
N ALA A 10 28.64 -25.88 -10.05
CA ALA A 10 28.05 -25.23 -8.89
C ALA A 10 26.81 -24.45 -9.38
N THR A 11 25.62 -25.03 -9.25
CA THR A 11 24.37 -24.30 -9.47
C THR A 11 24.19 -23.28 -8.36
N PHE A 12 24.49 -22.02 -8.70
CA PHE A 12 24.15 -20.85 -7.93
C PHE A 12 22.62 -20.64 -8.02
N PHE A 13 21.85 -21.39 -7.23
CA PHE A 13 20.47 -21.03 -6.96
C PHE A 13 20.50 -19.81 -6.03
N LEU A 14 20.58 -18.62 -6.61
CA LEU A 14 20.17 -17.39 -5.94
C LEU A 14 18.66 -17.49 -5.73
N SER A 15 18.26 -18.22 -4.68
CA SER A 15 16.99 -17.96 -4.03
C SER A 15 16.95 -16.46 -3.76
N ASN A 16 15.94 -15.78 -4.31
CA ASN A 16 15.58 -14.42 -3.92
C ASN A 16 15.20 -14.46 -2.44
N ILE A 17 16.19 -14.47 -1.54
CA ILE A 17 15.95 -14.21 -0.14
C ILE A 17 15.76 -12.71 -0.06
N VAL A 18 14.51 -12.28 -0.26
CA VAL A 18 14.06 -10.98 0.22
C VAL A 18 14.26 -11.04 1.73
N THR A 19 15.34 -10.40 2.18
CA THR A 19 15.66 -10.34 3.60
C THR A 19 14.78 -9.25 4.20
N TYR A 20 13.71 -9.64 4.88
CA TYR A 20 12.92 -8.71 5.68
C TYR A 20 13.78 -8.28 6.87
N ALA A 21 14.43 -7.12 6.77
CA ALA A 21 15.07 -6.51 7.92
C ALA A 21 13.97 -6.15 8.92
N GLN A 22 13.78 -6.97 9.96
CA GLN A 22 12.80 -6.69 11.01
C GLN A 22 13.23 -5.41 11.75
N LYS A 23 12.54 -4.32 11.45
CA LYS A 23 12.64 -3.05 12.16
C LYS A 23 12.15 -3.27 13.59
N LYS A 24 13.09 -3.49 14.51
CA LYS A 24 12.98 -3.40 15.98
C LYS A 24 11.58 -3.01 16.51
N ASN A 25 10.77 -3.99 16.93
CA ASN A 25 9.53 -3.96 17.73
C ASN A 25 8.76 -2.63 17.84
N ASN A 26 8.62 -1.87 16.75
CA ASN A 26 7.69 -0.75 16.72
C ASN A 26 6.40 -1.32 16.13
N PRO A 27 5.31 -1.44 16.91
CA PRO A 27 4.05 -1.88 16.36
C PRO A 27 3.52 -0.91 15.29
N PHE A 28 4.04 0.32 15.26
CA PHE A 28 3.69 1.35 14.30
C PHE A 28 4.57 1.34 13.04
N THR A 29 3.91 1.28 11.88
CA THR A 29 4.52 1.50 10.56
C THR A 29 3.65 2.44 9.74
N GLU A 30 4.20 3.56 9.29
CA GLU A 30 3.51 4.45 8.35
C GLU A 30 3.29 3.77 7.00
N ILE A 31 2.10 3.94 6.43
CA ILE A 31 1.76 3.46 5.09
C ILE A 31 1.85 4.65 4.15
N ALA A 32 2.89 4.68 3.31
CA ALA A 32 3.09 5.77 2.36
C ALA A 32 2.01 5.75 1.28
N LEU A 33 1.04 6.66 1.40
CA LEU A 33 -0.03 6.82 0.41
C LEU A 33 0.42 7.74 -0.73
N ILE A 34 0.09 7.36 -1.95
CA ILE A 34 0.27 8.15 -3.16
C ILE A 34 -1.10 8.57 -3.66
N GLN A 35 -1.34 9.87 -3.77
CA GLN A 35 -2.56 10.40 -4.36
C GLN A 35 -2.40 10.55 -5.87
N ALA A 36 -3.24 9.85 -6.63
CA ALA A 36 -3.26 10.00 -8.08
C ALA A 36 -3.77 11.41 -8.46
N LYS A 37 -3.07 12.07 -9.39
CA LYS A 37 -3.55 13.36 -9.94
C LYS A 37 -4.86 13.13 -10.68
N ARG A 38 -5.90 13.90 -10.35
CA ARG A 38 -7.14 13.91 -11.16
C ARG A 38 -6.81 14.28 -12.60
N LYS A 39 -7.54 13.69 -13.54
CA LYS A 39 -7.72 14.23 -14.89
C LYS A 39 -8.48 15.56 -14.71
N ASN A 40 -7.78 16.69 -14.78
CA ASN A 40 -8.34 18.02 -14.51
C ASN A 40 -9.71 18.24 -15.19
N PRO A 41 -10.71 18.85 -14.53
CA PRO A 41 -11.73 19.58 -15.25
C PRO A 41 -11.04 20.73 -15.99
N THR A 42 -11.33 20.90 -17.26
CA THR A 42 -10.71 21.83 -18.20
C THR A 42 -10.57 23.24 -17.62
N SER A 43 -9.41 23.57 -17.04
CA SER A 43 -9.10 24.92 -16.59
C SER A 43 -8.49 25.69 -17.77
N LYS A 44 -9.27 26.61 -18.35
CA LYS A 44 -8.74 27.63 -19.23
C LYS A 44 -8.06 28.70 -18.36
N GLY A 45 -6.73 28.71 -18.34
CA GLY A 45 -5.94 29.70 -17.63
C GLY A 45 -4.46 29.34 -17.67
N ASP A 46 -3.72 29.98 -18.58
CA ASP A 46 -2.31 29.73 -18.88
C ASP A 46 -1.38 30.21 -17.75
N THR A 47 -1.37 29.54 -16.59
CA THR A 47 -0.16 29.44 -15.73
C THR A 47 -0.33 28.28 -14.74
N PRO A 48 0.55 27.25 -14.75
CA PRO A 48 0.51 26.21 -13.72
C PRO A 48 0.98 26.79 -12.39
N ILE A 49 0.07 26.98 -11.44
CA ILE A 49 0.44 27.23 -10.05
C ILE A 49 0.81 25.88 -9.43
N SER A 50 2.08 25.69 -9.07
CA SER A 50 2.54 24.53 -8.31
C SER A 50 1.95 24.59 -6.90
N ARG A 51 0.79 24.00 -6.69
CA ARG A 51 0.22 23.80 -5.34
C ARG A 51 0.76 22.48 -4.81
N SER A 52 1.29 22.46 -3.58
CA SER A 52 1.52 21.20 -2.86
C SER A 52 0.20 20.41 -2.86
N ILE A 53 0.26 19.13 -3.20
CA ILE A 53 -0.91 18.26 -3.07
C ILE A 53 -1.13 18.10 -1.56
N ILE A 54 -2.26 18.59 -1.06
CA ILE A 54 -2.71 18.28 0.30
C ILE A 54 -3.13 16.82 0.27
N GLN A 55 -2.45 15.99 1.03
CA GLN A 55 -2.75 14.56 1.10
C GLN A 55 -4.07 14.38 1.87
N THR A 56 -5.10 13.90 1.17
CA THR A 56 -6.48 13.83 1.69
C THR A 56 -6.65 12.83 2.84
N ALA A 57 -5.77 11.82 2.96
CA ALA A 57 -5.78 10.87 4.07
C ALA A 57 -4.36 10.40 4.41
N ASN A 58 -4.12 10.12 5.68
CA ASN A 58 -2.93 9.43 6.19
C ASN A 58 -3.28 7.99 6.55
N ALA A 59 -2.31 7.08 6.48
CA ALA A 59 -2.52 5.71 6.91
C ALA A 59 -1.30 5.14 7.64
N TYR A 60 -1.55 4.24 8.59
CA TYR A 60 -0.53 3.52 9.33
C TYR A 60 -1.02 2.14 9.76
N LEU A 61 -0.07 1.23 9.96
CA LEU A 61 -0.28 -0.07 10.56
C LEU A 61 0.10 0.01 12.05
N TYR A 62 -0.80 -0.42 12.94
CA TYR A 62 -0.54 -0.56 14.37
C TYR A 62 -1.06 -1.91 14.86
N ASN A 63 -0.20 -2.83 15.30
CA ASN A 63 -0.60 -4.17 15.78
C ASN A 63 -1.62 -4.85 14.83
N ASN A 64 -1.22 -5.11 13.59
CA ASN A 64 -2.06 -5.73 12.57
C ASN A 64 -3.36 -4.97 12.23
N THR A 65 -3.55 -3.75 12.76
CA THR A 65 -4.68 -2.89 12.46
C THR A 65 -4.25 -1.78 11.51
N VAL A 66 -4.85 -1.73 10.33
CA VAL A 66 -4.69 -0.61 9.40
C VAL A 66 -5.59 0.52 9.86
N CYS A 67 -4.99 1.69 10.13
CA CYS A 67 -5.68 2.89 10.55
C CYS A 67 -5.59 3.94 9.44
N VAL A 68 -6.70 4.60 9.15
CA VAL A 68 -6.80 5.67 8.14
C VAL A 68 -7.41 6.91 8.78
N ASP A 69 -6.67 8.03 8.71
CA ASP A 69 -7.10 9.35 9.18
C ASP A 69 -7.41 10.25 7.99
N PHE A 70 -8.64 10.75 7.89
CA PHE A 70 -9.03 11.67 6.82
C PHE A 70 -8.76 13.12 7.22
N ASN A 71 -7.98 13.82 6.39
CA ASN A 71 -7.60 15.21 6.60
C ASN A 71 -8.64 16.21 6.04
N GLU A 72 -9.56 15.72 5.22
CA GLU A 72 -10.66 16.47 4.61
C GLU A 72 -11.95 15.63 4.68
N VAL A 73 -13.11 16.30 4.67
CA VAL A 73 -14.41 15.61 4.67
C VAL A 73 -14.71 15.13 3.26
N LEU A 74 -14.69 13.80 3.06
CA LEU A 74 -15.06 13.15 1.81
C LEU A 74 -16.47 12.57 1.93
N PRO A 75 -17.45 12.94 1.07
CA PRO A 75 -18.84 12.51 1.24
C PRO A 75 -19.02 10.99 1.29
N THR A 76 -18.31 10.26 0.43
CA THR A 76 -18.33 8.80 0.35
C THR A 76 -16.93 8.30 0.05
N VAL A 77 -16.48 7.30 0.80
CA VAL A 77 -15.15 6.71 0.65
C VAL A 77 -15.26 5.19 0.65
N THR A 78 -14.65 4.54 -0.34
CA THR A 78 -14.46 3.08 -0.37
C THR A 78 -13.00 2.76 -0.05
N ILE A 79 -12.77 1.85 0.89
CA ILE A 79 -11.43 1.36 1.23
C ILE A 79 -11.32 -0.11 0.82
N LEU A 80 -10.27 -0.44 0.06
CA LEU A 80 -9.94 -1.80 -0.33
C LEU A 80 -8.57 -2.18 0.24
N LEU A 81 -8.46 -3.40 0.78
CA LEU A 81 -7.18 -4.02 1.12
C LEU A 81 -7.01 -5.30 0.29
N ILE A 82 -5.87 -5.45 -0.36
CA ILE A 82 -5.60 -6.54 -1.29
C ILE A 82 -4.30 -7.24 -0.89
N ASN A 83 -4.34 -8.55 -0.71
CA ASN A 83 -3.14 -9.37 -0.55
C ASN A 83 -2.37 -9.42 -1.89
N GLU A 84 -1.15 -8.89 -1.92
CA GLU A 84 -0.40 -8.76 -3.18
C GLU A 84 0.08 -10.11 -3.74
N SER A 85 0.21 -11.14 -2.91
CA SER A 85 0.63 -12.47 -3.33
C SER A 85 -0.49 -13.25 -4.01
N THR A 86 -1.73 -13.10 -3.54
CA THR A 86 -2.89 -13.86 -4.07
C THR A 86 -3.75 -13.01 -5.01
N GLY A 87 -3.67 -11.69 -4.92
CA GLY A 87 -4.57 -10.76 -5.59
C GLY A 87 -5.97 -10.71 -4.96
N GLU A 88 -6.18 -11.38 -3.83
CA GLU A 88 -7.47 -11.42 -3.14
C GLU A 88 -7.75 -10.10 -2.41
N THR A 89 -8.98 -9.61 -2.53
CA THR A 89 -9.47 -8.49 -1.73
C THR A 89 -9.89 -9.02 -0.36
N VAL A 90 -9.05 -8.78 0.65
CA VAL A 90 -9.29 -9.22 2.04
C VAL A 90 -10.21 -8.25 2.79
N TYR A 91 -10.35 -7.03 2.28
CA TYR A 91 -11.26 -6.03 2.83
C TYR A 91 -11.83 -5.12 1.74
N SER A 92 -13.13 -4.82 1.82
CA SER A 92 -13.78 -3.82 0.99
C SER A 92 -15.02 -3.28 1.71
N GLU A 93 -15.00 -2.00 2.06
CA GLU A 93 -16.15 -1.33 2.68
C GLU A 93 -16.26 0.12 2.22
N THR A 94 -17.49 0.62 2.13
CA THR A 94 -17.83 2.00 1.80
C THR A 94 -18.39 2.71 3.02
N TYR A 95 -17.89 3.92 3.27
CA TYR A 95 -18.26 4.77 4.41
C TYR A 95 -18.82 6.10 3.95
N ASP A 96 -19.80 6.60 4.71
CA ASP A 96 -20.36 7.94 4.55
C ASP A 96 -19.63 8.93 5.45
N ALA A 97 -18.93 9.89 4.84
CA ALA A 97 -18.19 10.96 5.54
C ALA A 97 -17.30 10.50 6.72
N PRO A 98 -16.41 9.51 6.54
CA PRO A 98 -15.56 9.02 7.63
C PRO A 98 -14.55 10.07 8.09
N THR A 99 -14.22 10.04 9.38
CA THR A 99 -13.11 10.84 9.95
C THR A 99 -11.89 9.96 10.27
N ASN A 100 -12.11 8.78 10.84
CA ASN A 100 -11.09 7.77 11.10
C ASN A 100 -11.69 6.38 10.86
N ILE A 101 -10.90 5.48 10.28
CA ILE A 101 -11.26 4.07 10.07
C ILE A 101 -10.13 3.19 10.64
N SER A 102 -10.50 2.08 11.27
CA SER A 102 -9.58 1.07 11.79
C SER A 102 -10.03 -0.31 11.32
N ILE A 103 -9.13 -1.06 10.70
CA ILE A 103 -9.40 -2.35 10.05
C ILE A 103 -8.47 -3.40 10.66
N ASN A 104 -9.02 -4.37 11.39
CA ASN A 104 -8.25 -5.44 12.01
C ASN A 104 -7.92 -6.56 11.00
N LEU A 105 -6.65 -6.94 10.91
CA LEU A 105 -6.14 -8.03 10.07
C LEU A 105 -5.51 -9.17 10.90
N ASP A 106 -5.91 -9.36 12.16
CA ASP A 106 -5.37 -10.41 13.06
C ASP A 106 -5.51 -11.84 12.50
N GLU A 107 -6.55 -12.09 11.69
CA GLU A 107 -6.81 -13.40 11.07
C GLU A 107 -6.11 -13.58 9.71
N GLU A 108 -5.46 -12.53 9.20
CA GLU A 108 -4.79 -12.53 7.90
C GLU A 108 -3.36 -13.07 7.99
N SER A 109 -2.89 -13.66 6.89
CA SER A 109 -1.52 -14.16 6.80
C SER A 109 -0.50 -13.03 6.72
N CYS A 110 0.69 -13.21 7.32
CA CYS A 110 1.80 -12.29 7.09
C CYS A 110 2.15 -12.19 5.59
N GLY A 111 2.47 -10.99 5.12
CA GLY A 111 2.72 -10.75 3.70
C GLY A 111 2.62 -9.28 3.29
N ASN A 112 2.75 -9.03 1.99
CA ASN A 112 2.55 -7.69 1.44
C ASN A 112 1.10 -7.48 1.04
N TYR A 113 0.60 -6.29 1.37
CA TYR A 113 -0.75 -5.86 1.10
C TYR A 113 -0.73 -4.48 0.45
N SER A 114 -1.73 -4.21 -0.36
CA SER A 114 -1.99 -2.86 -0.86
C SER A 114 -3.28 -2.31 -0.26
N ILE A 115 -3.30 -1.00 -0.05
CA ILE A 115 -4.50 -0.24 0.32
C ILE A 115 -4.88 0.66 -0.84
N GLN A 116 -6.18 0.75 -1.13
CA GLN A 116 -6.76 1.75 -2.02
C GLN A 116 -7.86 2.49 -1.26
N ILE A 117 -7.87 3.81 -1.39
CA ILE A 117 -8.88 4.70 -0.81
C ILE A 117 -9.47 5.50 -1.97
N GLU A 118 -10.72 5.23 -2.29
CA GLU A 118 -11.42 5.82 -3.42
C GLU A 118 -12.61 6.66 -2.96
N SER A 119 -12.75 7.83 -3.56
CA SER A 119 -13.92 8.70 -3.48
C SER A 119 -14.07 9.41 -4.82
N ASP A 120 -15.21 10.06 -5.04
CA ASP A 120 -15.40 10.95 -6.20
C ASP A 120 -14.32 12.05 -6.29
N GLU A 121 -13.70 12.36 -5.15
CA GLU A 121 -12.79 13.47 -5.01
C GLU A 121 -11.30 13.09 -4.95
N ALA A 122 -10.99 11.87 -4.55
CA ALA A 122 -9.62 11.44 -4.31
C ALA A 122 -9.48 9.95 -4.57
N PHE A 123 -8.34 9.59 -5.15
CA PHE A 123 -7.88 8.21 -5.25
C PHE A 123 -6.46 8.15 -4.68
N LEU A 124 -6.31 7.41 -3.58
CA LEU A 124 -5.02 7.16 -2.94
C LEU A 124 -4.73 5.67 -2.95
N TYR A 125 -3.46 5.32 -3.09
CA TYR A 125 -3.01 3.95 -2.99
C TYR A 125 -1.66 3.85 -2.27
N GLY A 126 -1.40 2.74 -1.62
CA GLY A 126 -0.13 2.47 -0.94
C GLY A 126 0.05 0.97 -0.70
N SER A 127 1.22 0.59 -0.20
CA SER A 127 1.54 -0.79 0.18
C SER A 127 2.09 -0.85 1.59
N PHE A 128 1.85 -1.96 2.28
CA PHE A 128 2.34 -2.25 3.61
C PHE A 128 2.63 -3.75 3.78
N THR A 129 3.38 -4.09 4.82
CA THR A 129 3.70 -5.49 5.16
C THR A 129 3.09 -5.81 6.53
N LEU A 130 2.34 -6.91 6.59
CA LEU A 130 1.81 -7.52 7.81
C LEU A 130 2.80 -8.57 8.36
#